data_AF-A0A6G1FUP8-F1
#
_entry.id   AF-A0A6G1FUP8-F1
#
_cell.length_a   1.000
_cell.length_b   1.000
_cell.length_c   1.000
_cell.angle_alpha   90.00
_cell.angle_beta   90.00
_cell.angle_gamma   90.00
#
_symmetry.space_group_name_H-M   'P 1'
#
loop_
_entity.id
_entity.type
_entity.pdbx_description
1 polymer ?
#
loop_
_entity_poly.entity_id
_entity_poly.type
_entity_poly.pdbx_seq_one_letter_code
_entity_poly.pdbx_strand_id
1 'polypeptide(L)'
;MDKEIRVKFNGGREVIGLLKGFDQLMNLVLDEVKETVRDEEGNESTRPLGLVVARGTLLTAISPLDGSQEIQNPFLNAEEE
;
A
#
# COMPACT_ATOMS: atom_id res chain seq x y z
N MET A 1 11.38 -7.80 -9.86
CA MET A 1 11.65 -8.05 -8.43
C MET A 1 12.52 -6.90 -7.93
N ASP A 2 12.52 -6.61 -6.64
CA ASP A 2 13.13 -5.42 -6.04
C ASP A 2 12.50 -4.09 -6.51
N LYS A 3 11.17 -4.06 -6.61
CA LYS A 3 10.40 -2.81 -6.77
C LYS A 3 9.59 -2.56 -5.51
N GLU A 4 9.53 -1.30 -5.10
CA GLU A 4 8.61 -0.87 -4.05
C GLU A 4 7.17 -0.95 -4.58
N ILE A 5 6.33 -1.62 -3.80
CA ILE A 5 4.91 -1.76 -4.09
C ILE A 5 4.11 -1.30 -2.88
N ARG A 6 2.95 -0.73 -3.18
CA ARG A 6 1.90 -0.45 -2.22
C ARG A 6 0.90 -1.60 -2.24
N VAL A 7 0.57 -2.11 -1.07
CA VAL A 7 -0.35 -3.23 -0.89
C VAL A 7 -1.45 -2.82 0.07
N LYS A 8 -2.70 -2.95 -0.38
CA LYS A 8 -3.89 -2.74 0.44
C LYS A 8 -4.48 -4.09 0.83
N PHE A 9 -4.92 -4.18 2.07
CA PHE A 9 -5.56 -5.36 2.62
C PHE A 9 -7.04 -5.10 2.87
N ASN A 10 -7.80 -6.18 2.97
CA ASN A 10 -9.14 -6.13 3.53
C ASN A 10 -9.08 -5.60 4.97
N GLY A 11 -10.01 -4.71 5.34
CA GLY A 11 -10.02 -4.02 6.63
C GLY A 11 -9.22 -2.72 6.67
N GLY A 12 -8.74 -2.22 5.52
CA GLY A 12 -8.19 -0.86 5.41
C GLY A 12 -6.70 -0.73 5.74
N ARG A 13 -6.02 -1.80 6.14
CA ARG A 13 -4.56 -1.80 6.33
C ARG A 13 -3.86 -1.55 4.99
N GLU A 14 -2.85 -0.69 5.03
CA GLU A 14 -2.02 -0.34 3.89
C GLU A 14 -0.55 -0.45 4.28
N VAL A 15 0.24 -1.07 3.41
CA VAL A 15 1.70 -1.16 3.59
C VAL A 15 2.42 -0.82 2.29
N ILE A 16 3.64 -0.30 2.43
CA ILE A 16 4.60 -0.14 1.35
C ILE A 16 5.81 -0.99 1.69
N GLY A 17 6.34 -1.72 0.71
CA GLY A 17 7.54 -2.52 0.90
C GLY A 17 8.15 -3.00 -0.41
N LEU A 18 9.37 -3.51 -0.31
CA LEU A 18 10.15 -3.99 -1.45
C LEU A 18 9.78 -5.43 -1.79
N LEU A 19 9.27 -5.68 -3.00
CA LEU A 19 8.85 -7.03 -3.41
C LEU A 19 10.05 -7.95 -3.67
N LYS A 20 10.27 -8.91 -2.76
CA LYS A 20 11.34 -9.92 -2.85
C LYS A 20 10.89 -11.22 -3.51
N GLY A 21 9.63 -11.60 -3.33
CA GLY A 21 9.11 -12.85 -3.88
C GLY A 21 7.60 -12.97 -3.76
N PHE A 22 7.02 -13.91 -4.49
CA PHE A 22 5.61 -14.26 -4.40
C PHE A 22 5.38 -15.72 -4.83
N ASP A 23 4.20 -16.25 -4.50
CA ASP A 23 3.76 -17.57 -4.94
C ASP A 23 2.46 -17.50 -5.77
N GLN A 24 1.97 -18.65 -6.25
CA GLN A 24 0.75 -18.75 -7.06
C GLN A 24 -0.53 -18.39 -6.30
N LEU A 25 -0.50 -18.40 -4.96
CA LEU A 25 -1.61 -18.00 -4.10
C LEU A 25 -1.55 -16.49 -3.77
N MET A 26 -0.64 -15.75 -4.41
CA MET A 26 -0.41 -14.33 -4.19
C MET A 26 0.06 -14.00 -2.77
N ASN A 27 0.65 -14.96 -2.05
CA ASN A 27 1.41 -14.60 -0.86
C ASN A 27 2.66 -13.83 -1.29
N LEU A 28 2.99 -12.75 -0.58
CA LEU A 28 4.12 -11.87 -0.93
C LEU A 28 5.16 -11.90 0.17
N VAL A 29 6.44 -11.91 -0.24
CA VAL A 29 7.56 -11.62 0.64
C VAL A 29 7.98 -10.18 0.38
N LEU A 30 7.84 -9.34 1.39
CA LEU A 30 8.13 -7.91 1.34
C LEU A 30 9.23 -7.57 2.35
N ASP A 31 10.21 -6.80 1.91
CA ASP A 31 11.28 -6.28 2.76
C ASP A 31 11.11 -4.78 3.01
N GLU A 32 11.78 -4.25 4.04
CA GLU A 32 11.73 -2.83 4.44
C GLU A 32 10.30 -2.28 4.60
N VAL A 33 9.37 -3.12 5.06
CA VAL A 33 7.95 -2.79 5.08
C VAL A 33 7.65 -1.66 6.06
N LYS A 34 6.85 -0.70 5.60
CA LYS A 34 6.24 0.37 6.40
C LYS A 34 4.72 0.24 6.31
N GLU A 35 4.06 0.15 7.47
CA GLU A 35 2.61 0.17 7.56
C GLU A 35 2.13 1.60 7.83
N THR A 36 1.12 2.04 7.08
CA THR A 36 0.38 3.27 7.38
C THR A 36 -0.71 2.95 8.39
N VAL A 37 -0.70 3.63 9.53
CA VAL A 37 -1.67 3.50 10.62
C VAL A 37 -2.48 4.79 10.68
N ARG A 38 -3.81 4.64 10.71
CA ARG A 38 -4.76 5.73 10.91
C ARG A 38 -5.34 5.62 12.32
N ASP A 39 -5.33 6.72 13.06
CA ASP A 39 -6.02 6.81 14.34
C ASP A 39 -7.51 7.16 14.18
N GLU A 40 -8.24 7.26 15.30
CA GLU A 40 -9.67 7.60 15.30
C GLU A 40 -9.95 9.04 14.86
N GLU A 41 -8.94 9.91 14.92
CA GLU A 41 -9.01 11.31 14.51
C GLU A 41 -8.66 11.49 13.02
N GLY A 42 -8.24 10.42 12.35
CA GLY A 42 -7.86 10.39 10.94
C GLY A 42 -6.41 10.79 10.66
N ASN A 43 -5.57 10.93 11.69
CA ASN A 43 -4.16 11.22 11.51
C ASN A 43 -3.43 9.98 10.98
N GLU A 44 -2.56 10.20 9.99
CA GLU A 44 -1.72 9.14 9.44
C GLU A 44 -0.34 9.12 10.10
N SER A 45 0.09 7.94 10.53
CA SER A 45 1.46 7.68 10.97
C SER A 45 2.01 6.45 10.27
N THR A 46 3.34 6.32 10.23
CA THR A 46 3.99 5.14 9.65
C THR A 46 4.79 4.40 10.72
N ARG A 47 4.78 3.06 10.67
CA ARG A 47 5.63 2.23 11.51
C ARG A 47 6.40 1.19 10.69
N PRO A 48 7.68 0.94 11.01
CA PRO A 48 8.46 -0.09 10.33
C PRO A 48 8.06 -1.49 10.83
N LEU A 49 7.97 -2.44 9.90
CA LEU A 49 7.74 -3.86 10.17
C LEU A 49 8.91 -4.75 9.71
N GLY A 50 9.81 -4.23 8.86
CA GLY A 50 10.96 -4.98 8.35
C GLY A 50 10.53 -6.03 7.31
N LEU A 51 10.97 -7.28 7.48
CA LEU A 51 10.64 -8.39 6.59
C LEU A 51 9.28 -9.00 6.96
N VAL A 52 8.33 -8.99 6.01
CA VAL A 52 6.96 -9.46 6.22
C VAL A 52 6.55 -10.45 5.13
N VAL A 53 5.78 -11.47 5.53
CA VAL A 53 5.02 -12.31 4.61
C VAL A 53 3.56 -11.85 4.61
N ALA A 54 3.11 -11.28 3.49
CA ALA A 54 1.72 -10.87 3.29
C ALA A 54 0.89 -12.03 2.76
N ARG A 55 -0.25 -12.30 3.40
CA ARG A 55 -1.14 -13.41 3.03
C ARG A 55 -2.04 -13.02 1.85
N GLY A 56 -1.95 -13.76 0.74
CA GLY A 56 -2.64 -13.47 -0.52
C GLY A 56 -4.16 -13.35 -0.40
N THR A 57 -4.78 -14.14 0.49
CA THR A 57 -6.24 -14.14 0.69
C THR A 57 -6.81 -12.84 1.27
N LEU A 58 -5.95 -11.96 1.82
CA LEU A 58 -6.38 -10.69 2.40
C LEU A 58 -6.04 -9.49 1.50
N LEU A 59 -5.37 -9.70 0.36
CA LEU A 59 -4.98 -8.63 -0.53
C LEU A 59 -6.18 -8.11 -1.31
N THR A 60 -6.33 -6.80 -1.38
CA THR A 60 -7.38 -6.13 -2.16
C THR A 60 -6.81 -5.37 -3.35
N ALA A 61 -5.63 -4.75 -3.21
CA ALA A 61 -4.96 -4.07 -4.31
C ALA A 61 -3.43 -4.14 -4.16
N ILE A 62 -2.75 -4.18 -5.30
CA ILE A 62 -1.29 -4.09 -5.41
C ILE A 62 -0.99 -3.07 -6.51
N SER A 63 -0.14 -2.07 -6.21
CA SER A 63 0.30 -1.09 -7.21
C SER A 63 1.79 -0.78 -7.06
N PRO A 64 2.52 -0.52 -8.16
CA PRO A 64 3.89 -0.01 -8.05
C PRO A 64 3.88 1.38 -7.40
N LEU A 65 4.87 1.66 -6.56
CA LEU A 65 5.03 3.01 -6.02
C LEU A 65 5.59 3.97 -7.08
N ASP A 66 6.47 3.47 -7.93
CA ASP A 66 7.02 4.22 -9.07
C ASP A 66 5.90 4.68 -10.02
N GLY A 67 5.88 5.98 -10.32
CA GLY A 67 4.84 6.64 -11.10
C GLY A 67 3.52 6.91 -10.35
N SER A 68 3.41 6.55 -9.07
CA SER A 68 2.25 6.89 -8.23
C SER A 68 2.51 8.18 -7.45
N GLN A 69 1.57 9.12 -7.53
CA GLN A 69 1.61 10.34 -6.71
C GLN A 69 0.21 10.68 -6.20
N GLU A 70 0.15 11.25 -5.01
CA GLU A 70 -1.07 11.88 -4.52
C GLU A 70 -1.32 13.16 -5.31
N ILE A 71 -2.57 13.37 -5.70
CA ILE A 71 -3.00 14.54 -6.45
C ILE A 71 -4.15 15.23 -5.70
N GLN A 72 -4.25 16.55 -5.88
CA GLN A 72 -5.46 17.28 -5.50
C GLN A 72 -6.66 16.74 -6.27
N ASN A 73 -7.85 16.88 -5.70
CA ASN A 73 -9.09 16.45 -6.35
C ASN A 73 -9.18 17.10 -7.76
N PRO A 74 -9.08 16.31 -8.85
CA PRO A 74 -9.01 16.85 -10.20
C PRO A 74 -10.35 17.36 -10.73
N PHE A 75 -11.45 17.16 -9.98
CA PHE A 75 -12.80 17.52 -10.40
C PHE A 75 -13.30 18.85 -9.80
N LEU A 76 -12.50 19.53 -8.97
CA LEU A 76 -12.91 20.79 -8.33
C LEU A 76 -13.28 21.88 -9.35
N ASN A 77 -12.65 21.89 -10.53
CA ASN A 77 -12.91 22.89 -11.57
C ASN A 77 -14.08 22.50 -12.50
N ALA A 78 -14.62 21.29 -12.39
CA ALA A 78 -15.69 20.80 -13.26
C ALA A 78 -17.10 21.20 -12.76
N GLU A 79 -17.19 21.80 -11.57
CA GLU A 79 -18.45 22.30 -11.00
C GLU A 79 -18.72 23.77 -11.31
N GLU A 80 -17.75 24.49 -11.91
CA GLU A 80 -17.88 25.91 -12.29
C GLU A 80 -18.32 26.14 -13.77
N GLU A 81 -18.46 25.07 -14.56
CA GLU A 81 -19.05 25.08 -15.92
C GLU A 81 -20.46 24.47 -15.95
#